data_AF-A0A936TWD1-F1
#
_entry.id   AF-A0A936TWD1-F1
#
_cell.length_a   1.000
_cell.length_b   1.000
_cell.length_c   1.000
_cell.angle_alpha   90.00
_cell.angle_beta   90.00
_cell.angle_gamma   90.00
#
_symmetry.space_group_name_H-M   'P 1'
#
loop_
_entity.id
_entity.type
_entity.pdbx_description
1 polymer ?
#
loop_
_entity_poly.entity_id
_entity_poly.type
_entity_poly.pdbx_seq_one_letter_code
_entity_poly.pdbx_strand_id
1 'polypeptide(L)'
;METAAVTPASSHFGIRILVADDQRVNQLILEAFLRKEGHTVFVAGNGAEAVELHRREQPDLVLMDINMPVMDGMEAARRISADAGRLPHAPDLPDGDQ
;
A
#
# COMPACT_ATOMS: atom_id res chain seq x y z
N MET A 1 25.49 -38.20 -13.11
CA MET A 1 25.93 -37.12 -12.21
C MET A 1 26.22 -35.94 -13.11
N GLU A 2 25.37 -34.93 -13.16
CA GLU A 2 25.37 -33.81 -12.20
C GLU A 2 24.01 -33.11 -12.24
N THR A 3 23.28 -33.10 -11.13
CA THR A 3 22.02 -32.36 -10.99
C THR A 3 22.39 -30.93 -10.60
N ALA A 4 22.21 -29.98 -11.52
CA ALA A 4 22.30 -28.56 -11.19
C ALA A 4 21.21 -28.21 -10.17
N ALA A 5 21.62 -27.76 -9.00
CA ALA A 5 20.71 -27.30 -7.96
C ALA A 5 19.97 -26.05 -8.46
N VAL A 6 18.64 -26.13 -8.53
CA VAL A 6 17.79 -24.95 -8.64
C VAL A 6 18.01 -24.15 -7.34
N THR A 7 18.60 -22.97 -7.47
CA THR A 7 18.70 -22.03 -6.35
C THR A 7 17.29 -21.54 -6.06
N PRO A 8 16.72 -21.72 -4.85
CA PRO A 8 15.43 -21.14 -4.56
C PRO A 8 15.54 -19.62 -4.67
N ALA A 9 14.74 -19.03 -5.56
CA ALA A 9 14.67 -17.59 -5.74
C ALA A 9 14.26 -16.95 -4.40
N SER A 10 15.03 -15.95 -3.99
CA SER A 10 14.80 -14.92 -2.97
C SER A 10 13.70 -15.21 -1.93
N SER A 11 14.12 -15.39 -0.68
CA SER A 11 13.23 -15.31 0.48
C SER A 11 12.53 -13.94 0.48
N HIS A 12 11.25 -13.90 0.10
CA HIS A 12 10.44 -12.69 0.20
C HIS A 12 10.17 -12.45 1.69
N PHE A 13 10.98 -11.60 2.32
CA PHE A 13 10.68 -11.12 3.66
C PHE A 13 9.38 -10.32 3.60
N GLY A 14 8.46 -10.60 4.52
CA GLY A 14 7.18 -9.89 4.59
C GLY A 14 7.40 -8.39 4.83
N ILE A 15 6.80 -7.55 3.99
CA ILE A 15 6.78 -6.08 4.16
C ILE A 15 5.52 -5.60 4.89
N ARG A 16 5.47 -4.31 5.21
CA ARG A 16 4.34 -3.64 5.84
C ARG A 16 3.50 -2.91 4.81
N ILE A 17 2.24 -3.29 4.69
CA ILE A 17 1.32 -2.80 3.65
C ILE A 17 0.14 -2.11 4.31
N LEU A 18 -0.17 -0.89 3.86
CA LEU A 18 -1.42 -0.21 4.19
C LEU A 18 -2.40 -0.38 3.03
N VAL A 19 -3.59 -0.90 3.31
CA VAL A 19 -4.70 -1.01 2.37
C VAL A 19 -5.76 0.03 2.74
N ALA A 20 -6.08 0.94 1.83
CA ALA A 20 -7.10 1.96 2.01
C ALA A 20 -8.20 1.77 0.96
N ASP A 21 -9.39 1.40 1.42
CA ASP A 21 -10.57 1.11 0.58
C ASP A 21 -11.82 1.34 1.43
N ASP A 22 -12.88 1.95 0.90
CA ASP A 22 -14.08 2.28 1.68
C ASP A 22 -15.06 1.09 1.83
N GLN A 23 -14.87 0.03 1.06
CA GLN A 23 -15.66 -1.19 1.13
C GLN A 23 -14.99 -2.23 2.01
N ARG A 24 -15.63 -2.54 3.14
CA ARG A 24 -15.13 -3.52 4.11
C ARG A 24 -14.80 -4.90 3.51
N VAL A 25 -15.53 -5.32 2.49
CA VAL A 25 -15.29 -6.60 1.80
C VAL A 25 -13.94 -6.59 1.08
N ASN A 26 -13.58 -5.51 0.38
CA ASN A 26 -12.31 -5.39 -0.33
C ASN A 26 -11.14 -5.41 0.65
N GLN A 27 -11.26 -4.67 1.76
CA GLN A 27 -10.27 -4.69 2.84
C GLN A 27 -10.02 -6.12 3.35
N LEU A 28 -11.08 -6.88 3.62
CA LEU A 28 -10.99 -8.25 4.14
C LEU A 28 -10.32 -9.21 3.14
N ILE A 29 -10.65 -9.10 1.86
CA ILE A 29 -10.07 -9.93 0.80
C ILE A 29 -8.57 -9.64 0.67
N LEU A 30 -8.19 -8.36 0.56
CA LEU A 30 -6.79 -7.95 0.43
C LEU A 30 -5.98 -8.29 1.68
N GLU A 31 -6.53 -8.02 2.87
CA GLU A 31 -5.89 -8.35 4.14
C GLU A 31 -5.62 -9.86 4.26
N ALA A 32 -6.63 -10.70 3.98
CA ALA A 32 -6.48 -12.15 4.06
C ALA A 32 -5.44 -12.68 3.07
N PHE A 33 -5.43 -12.15 1.84
CA PHE A 33 -4.47 -12.53 0.81
C PHE A 33 -3.04 -12.12 1.20
N LEU A 34 -2.82 -10.85 1.54
CA LEU A 34 -1.49 -10.31 1.84
C LEU A 34 -0.90 -10.88 3.13
N ARG A 35 -1.71 -11.09 4.18
CA ARG A 35 -1.25 -11.76 5.41
C ARG A 35 -0.85 -13.21 5.16
N LYS A 36 -1.57 -13.92 4.28
CA LYS A 36 -1.22 -15.31 3.89
C LYS A 36 0.14 -15.40 3.21
N GLU A 37 0.52 -14.38 2.45
CA GLU A 37 1.85 -14.24 1.83
C GLU A 37 2.93 -13.75 2.82
N GLY A 38 2.60 -13.61 4.10
CA GLY A 38 3.55 -13.27 5.17
C GLY A 38 3.73 -11.77 5.42
N HIS A 39 2.91 -10.90 4.83
CA HIS A 39 2.98 -9.45 5.04
C HIS A 39 2.26 -9.00 6.32
N THR A 40 2.71 -7.88 6.87
CA THR A 40 1.96 -7.17 7.92
C THR A 40 1.02 -6.19 7.24
N VAL A 41 -0.28 -6.28 7.51
CA VAL A 41 -1.30 -5.45 6.86
C VAL A 41 -1.95 -4.51 7.86
N PHE A 42 -2.11 -3.26 7.47
CA PHE A 42 -2.95 -2.24 8.11
C PHE A 42 -4.09 -1.86 7.17
N VAL A 43 -5.26 -1.51 7.71
CA VAL A 43 -6.45 -1.20 6.90
C VAL A 43 -6.98 0.19 7.27
N ALA A 44 -7.39 0.95 6.26
CA ALA A 44 -8.10 2.22 6.38
C ALA A 44 -9.42 2.19 5.58
N GLY A 45 -10.46 2.81 6.11
CA GLY A 45 -11.76 2.95 5.44
C GLY A 45 -11.96 4.27 4.67
N ASN A 46 -10.98 5.18 4.70
CA ASN A 46 -10.99 6.43 3.95
C ASN A 46 -9.58 7.04 3.85
N GLY A 47 -9.43 8.08 3.03
CA GLY A 47 -8.13 8.73 2.82
C GLY A 47 -7.54 9.41 4.07
N ALA A 48 -8.36 9.94 4.97
CA ALA A 48 -7.87 10.61 6.17
C ALA A 48 -7.25 9.61 7.17
N GLU A 49 -7.93 8.48 7.37
CA GLU A 49 -7.39 7.35 8.15
C GLU A 49 -6.12 6.79 7.52
N ALA A 50 -6.07 6.71 6.19
CA ALA A 50 -4.87 6.25 5.48
C ALA A 50 -3.66 7.18 5.72
N VAL A 51 -3.84 8.49 5.72
CA VAL A 51 -2.78 9.47 6.04
C VAL A 51 -2.31 9.31 7.49
N GLU A 52 -3.24 9.17 8.45
CA GLU A 52 -2.89 8.96 9.85
C GLU A 52 -2.10 7.66 10.07
N LEU A 53 -2.58 6.56 9.47
CA LEU A 53 -1.91 5.27 9.51
C LEU A 53 -0.55 5.32 8.83
N HIS A 54 -0.41 6.01 7.70
CA HIS A 54 0.88 6.17 7.05
C HIS A 54 1.90 6.85 7.98
N ARG A 55 1.52 7.92 8.67
CA ARG A 55 2.42 8.65 9.59
C ARG A 55 2.82 7.80 10.80
N ARG A 56 1.86 7.08 11.37
CA ARG A 56 2.08 6.28 12.58
C ARG A 56 2.85 5.01 12.28
N GLU A 57 2.42 4.31 11.23
CA GLU A 57 2.96 3.01 10.91
C GLU A 57 4.21 3.15 10.04
N GLN A 58 4.28 4.06 9.07
CA GLN A 58 5.35 4.10 8.05
C GLN A 58 5.41 2.79 7.26
N PRO A 59 4.34 2.42 6.54
CA PRO A 59 4.31 1.23 5.70
C PRO A 59 5.27 1.35 4.52
N ASP A 60 5.77 0.20 4.03
CA ASP A 60 6.63 0.11 2.84
C ASP A 60 5.84 0.29 1.54
N LEU A 61 4.55 -0.07 1.55
CA LEU A 61 3.64 0.03 0.41
C LEU A 61 2.26 0.50 0.87
N VAL A 62 1.63 1.37 0.08
CA VAL A 62 0.23 1.78 0.25
C VAL A 62 -0.57 1.38 -0.99
N LEU A 63 -1.61 0.57 -0.80
CA LEU A 63 -2.63 0.27 -1.80
C LEU A 63 -3.84 1.15 -1.50
N MET A 64 -4.22 2.01 -2.44
CA MET A 64 -5.17 3.10 -2.20
C MET A 64 -6.28 3.08 -3.26
N ASP A 65 -7.53 2.97 -2.82
CA ASP A 65 -8.70 3.28 -3.66
C ASP A 65 -8.79 4.79 -3.89
N ILE A 66 -9.18 5.20 -5.10
CA ILE A 66 -9.35 6.60 -5.46
C ILE A 66 -10.65 7.14 -4.85
N ASN A 67 -11.75 6.41 -4.97
CA ASN A 67 -13.07 6.92 -4.60
C ASN A 67 -13.41 6.52 -3.17
N MET A 68 -13.15 7.41 -2.21
CA MET A 68 -13.46 7.18 -0.80
C MET A 68 -14.20 8.38 -0.19
N PRO A 69 -15.05 8.16 0.83
CA PRO A 69 -15.67 9.25 1.58
C PRO A 69 -14.63 10.01 2.40
N VAL A 70 -14.99 11.20 2.90
CA VAL A 70 -14.16 12.07 3.77
C VAL A 70 -12.94 12.68 3.06
N MET A 71 -12.09 11.86 2.46
CA MET A 71 -10.93 12.23 1.67
C MET A 71 -10.70 11.15 0.60
N ASP A 72 -10.62 11.57 -0.65
CA ASP A 72 -10.32 10.68 -1.77
C ASP A 72 -8.85 10.21 -1.75
N GLY A 73 -8.58 9.14 -2.50
CA GLY A 73 -7.25 8.52 -2.55
C GLY A 73 -6.19 9.38 -3.20
N MET A 74 -6.56 10.28 -4.12
CA MET A 74 -5.60 11.17 -4.80
C MET A 74 -5.08 12.21 -3.82
N GLU A 75 -5.97 12.82 -3.04
CA GLU A 75 -5.62 13.76 -1.99
C GLU A 75 -4.82 13.09 -0.87
N ALA A 76 -5.21 11.86 -0.47
CA ALA A 76 -4.44 11.09 0.51
C ALA A 76 -3.02 10.78 0.01
N ALA A 77 -2.87 10.35 -1.26
CA ALA A 77 -1.58 10.06 -1.87
C ALA A 77 -0.68 11.31 -1.96
N ARG A 78 -1.23 12.48 -2.28
CA ARG A 78 -0.50 13.75 -2.27
C ARG A 78 0.05 14.08 -0.88
N ARG A 79 -0.79 13.93 0.17
CA ARG A 79 -0.38 14.19 1.56
C ARG A 79 0.69 13.22 2.04
N ILE A 80 0.51 11.92 1.77
CA ILE A 80 1.49 10.88 2.07
C ILE A 80 2.82 11.16 1.37
N SER A 81 2.80 11.55 0.09
CA SER A 81 4.02 11.88 -0.66
C SER A 81 4.73 13.11 -0.12
N ALA A 82 3.99 14.10 0.38
CA ALA A 82 4.54 15.27 1.03
C ALA A 82 5.21 14.91 2.38
N ASP A 83 4.60 14.01 3.16
CA ASP A 83 5.14 13.53 4.43
C ASP A 83 6.41 12.68 4.23
N ALA A 84 6.44 11.86 3.18
CA ALA A 84 7.54 10.95 2.88
C ALA A 84 8.82 11.64 2.38
N GLY A 85 8.76 12.94 2.08
CA GLY A 85 9.90 13.71 1.57
C GLY A 85 10.42 13.18 0.24
N ARG A 86 9.78 13.59 -0.87
CA ARG A 86 10.16 13.29 -2.26
C ARG A 86 10.72 11.86 -2.45
N LEU A 87 9.82 10.88 -2.55
CA LEU A 87 10.18 9.54 -3.02
C LEU A 87 11.01 9.67 -4.31
N PRO A 88 12.17 9.00 -4.44
CA PRO A 88 13.01 9.09 -5.64
C PRO A 88 12.31 8.57 -6.93
N HIS A 89 11.13 7.95 -6.82
CA HIS A 89 10.40 7.34 -7.94
C HIS A 89 8.87 7.34 -7.78
N ALA A 90 8.26 8.35 -7.15
CA ALA A 90 6.82 8.51 -7.38
C ALA A 90 6.62 8.73 -8.90
N PRO A 91 5.85 7.89 -9.61
CA PRO A 91 5.54 8.19 -11.00
C PRO A 91 4.91 9.58 -11.05
N ASP A 92 5.36 10.43 -11.97
CA ASP A 92 4.70 11.69 -12.29
C ASP A 92 3.28 11.35 -12.77
N LEU A 93 2.36 11.20 -11.83
CA LEU A 93 0.94 11.12 -12.11
C LEU A 93 0.57 12.52 -12.60
N PRO A 94 0.13 12.66 -13.86
CA PRO A 94 -0.28 13.97 -14.36
C PRO A 94 -1.36 14.52 -13.42
N ASP A 95 -1.21 15.81 -13.07
CA ASP A 95 -2.27 16.55 -12.38
C ASP A 95 -3.56 16.32 -13.16
N GLY A 96 -4.53 15.68 -12.52
CA GLY A 96 -5.71 15.07 -13.13
C GLY A 96 -6.75 16.05 -13.66
N ASP A 97 -6.34 17.01 -14.47
CA ASP A 97 -7.19 17.85 -15.30
C ASP A 97 -7.07 17.41 -16.77
N GLN A 98 -7.67 16.26 -17.13
CA GLN A 98 -8.08 15.94 -18.51
C GLN A 98 -9.41 15.17 -18.52
#